data_AF-A0A6D2KTY4-F1
#
_entry.id   AF-A0A6D2KTY4-F1
#
_cell.length_a   1.000
_cell.length_b   1.000
_cell.length_c   1.000
_cell.angle_alpha   90.00
_cell.angle_beta   90.00
_cell.angle_gamma   90.00
#
_symmetry.space_group_name_H-M   'P 1'
#
loop_
_entity.id
_entity.type
_entity.pdbx_description
1 polymer ?
#
loop_
_entity_poly.entity_id
_entity_poly.type
_entity_poly.pdbx_seq_one_letter_code
_entity_poly.pdbx_strand_id
1 'polypeptide(L)'
;MSQLIISRLLKPSISRNVLRRANVRLFSSTSASDSDDDETTGNGLFYSRTPYPFLFIDHILNNPDSPDGRVKKYYDDVDKLGRSTGIIINDKTLAEEVCNAMTAGFSRDGLQFWRYGDNGFSISYKPSNRKLKDMTVYLPDLPTGSKIQSLAMSSLPNREKDWVVGVTLSGSRLSICRPFGSCKWIDFKSRNPCMDPLSSLMFSKRYKSFYIPSPGGNFLCFLQKPFEELDYCDLVFGDLPNSVLQDSAKVSSCSRSDHPVESPTGDIFLVKWYSEDVERYENNESNMSTLTRETKKFMVFRQEETDSCYMYEKTMIYTEDIGDLCIFLGHSEAYCVPASSSPGLRPNCIYFVGRNFGVYDLTTKTCTTFYTDLPAYSTFPKHPLRKTEFPYWPSQVTP
;
A
#
# COMPACT_ATOMS: atom_id res chain seq x y z
N MET A 1 33.09 -24.90 -39.03
CA MET A 1 34.02 -24.94 -37.87
C MET A 1 33.63 -23.82 -36.92
N SER A 2 32.60 -23.99 -36.09
CA SER A 2 32.66 -24.54 -34.71
C SER A 2 33.63 -23.76 -33.81
N GLN A 3 33.16 -22.69 -33.17
CA GLN A 3 33.81 -22.13 -31.98
C GLN A 3 32.95 -22.43 -30.75
N LEU A 4 33.49 -23.34 -29.94
CA LEU A 4 33.03 -23.71 -28.61
C LEU A 4 33.15 -22.52 -27.68
N ILE A 5 32.04 -22.09 -27.08
CA ILE A 5 32.06 -21.27 -25.85
C ILE A 5 31.90 -22.25 -24.69
N ILE A 6 32.99 -22.46 -23.96
CA ILE A 6 33.02 -23.29 -22.75
C ILE A 6 32.30 -22.53 -21.64
N SER A 7 31.12 -23.03 -21.27
CA SER A 7 30.41 -22.69 -20.05
C SER A 7 31.17 -23.21 -18.83
N ARG A 8 31.77 -22.31 -18.04
CA ARG A 8 32.20 -22.65 -16.68
C ARG A 8 31.09 -22.37 -15.69
N LEU A 9 30.37 -23.45 -15.38
CA LEU A 9 29.56 -23.65 -14.17
C LEU A 9 30.38 -23.28 -12.93
N LEU A 10 30.01 -22.19 -12.25
CA LEU A 10 30.35 -21.97 -10.85
C LEU A 10 29.12 -22.34 -10.02
N LYS A 11 29.25 -23.43 -9.27
CA LYS A 11 28.25 -23.95 -8.32
C LYS A 11 27.98 -22.94 -7.20
N PRO A 12 26.72 -22.76 -6.75
CA PRO A 12 26.41 -21.98 -5.56
C PRO A 12 26.56 -22.88 -4.32
N SER A 13 27.76 -22.94 -3.76
CA SER A 13 27.96 -23.52 -2.43
C SER A 13 29.11 -22.81 -1.74
N ILE A 14 28.84 -21.68 -1.10
CA ILE A 14 29.50 -21.11 0.09
C ILE A 14 28.73 -19.81 0.42
N SER A 15 27.66 -19.91 1.19
CA SER A 15 27.10 -18.76 1.95
C SER A 15 26.20 -19.22 3.10
N ARG A 16 26.55 -20.34 3.76
CA ARG A 16 25.89 -20.77 5.01
C ARG A 16 26.71 -20.51 6.28
N ASN A 17 27.92 -19.96 6.17
CA ASN A 17 28.85 -19.85 7.30
C ASN A 17 29.29 -18.43 7.69
N VAL A 18 28.78 -17.36 7.05
CA VAL A 18 29.17 -15.98 7.42
C VAL A 18 28.30 -15.41 8.57
N LEU A 19 27.14 -16.01 8.87
CA LEU A 19 26.22 -15.52 9.90
C LEU A 19 26.47 -16.05 11.32
N ARG A 20 27.53 -16.84 11.56
CA ARG A 20 27.76 -17.44 12.90
C ARG A 20 28.64 -16.63 13.85
N ARG A 21 29.20 -15.49 13.45
CA ARG A 21 29.95 -14.63 14.37
C ARG A 21 29.87 -13.15 13.98
N ALA A 22 28.69 -12.57 14.16
CA ALA A 22 28.59 -11.14 14.39
C ALA A 22 27.33 -10.87 15.20
N ASN A 23 27.50 -10.56 16.48
CA ASN A 23 26.49 -9.86 17.28
C ASN A 23 26.32 -8.44 16.71
N VAL A 24 25.77 -8.33 15.51
CA VAL A 24 25.35 -7.04 14.95
C VAL A 24 24.08 -6.68 15.71
N ARG A 25 24.17 -5.72 16.63
CA ARG A 25 23.00 -5.05 17.21
C ARG A 25 22.18 -4.47 16.05
N LEU A 26 21.16 -5.21 15.63
CA LEU A 26 20.17 -4.83 14.61
C LEU A 26 19.10 -3.87 15.16
N PHE A 27 19.08 -3.68 16.47
CA PHE A 27 18.08 -2.88 17.17
C PHE A 27 18.71 -1.60 17.71
N SER A 28 18.13 -0.46 17.36
CA SER A 28 18.52 0.80 18.00
C SER A 28 17.98 0.78 19.44
N SER A 29 18.88 0.74 20.41
CA SER A 29 18.56 0.97 21.81
C SER A 29 18.83 2.44 22.10
N THR A 30 17.79 3.26 22.21
CA THR A 30 17.91 4.56 22.90
C THR A 30 17.00 4.54 24.10
N SER A 31 17.56 4.12 25.23
CA SER A 31 17.12 4.57 26.54
C SER A 31 17.45 6.07 26.65
N ALA A 32 16.45 6.94 26.62
CA ALA A 32 16.59 8.31 27.07
C ALA A 32 15.74 8.47 28.32
N SER A 33 16.43 8.78 29.41
CA SER A 33 15.95 9.08 30.75
C SER A 33 15.03 10.29 30.78
N ASP A 34 14.06 10.25 31.69
CA ASP A 34 13.21 11.37 32.11
C ASP A 34 14.03 12.63 32.45
N SER A 35 13.59 13.76 31.91
CA SER A 35 13.64 15.06 32.59
C SER A 35 12.59 15.98 31.97
N ASP A 36 11.62 16.37 32.78
CA ASP A 36 10.61 17.39 32.51
C ASP A 36 11.26 18.73 32.11
N ASP A 37 10.68 19.42 31.12
CA ASP A 37 10.29 20.84 31.20
C ASP A 37 9.88 21.42 29.81
N ASP A 38 8.62 21.85 29.77
CA ASP A 38 8.02 23.05 29.16
C ASP A 38 7.99 23.34 27.65
N GLU A 39 6.89 24.03 27.28
CA GLU A 39 6.37 24.38 25.96
C GLU A 39 7.35 25.11 25.02
N THR A 40 7.32 24.75 23.72
CA THR A 40 7.04 25.64 22.56
C THR A 40 7.63 25.07 21.25
N THR A 41 6.81 24.99 20.19
CA THR A 41 7.21 24.88 18.77
C THR A 41 8.24 23.79 18.40
N GLY A 42 7.77 22.55 18.19
CA GLY A 42 8.60 21.43 17.73
C GLY A 42 8.32 20.99 16.30
N ASN A 43 8.76 21.76 15.31
CA ASN A 43 9.02 21.25 13.96
C ASN A 43 10.20 20.28 14.05
N GLY A 44 9.97 18.98 13.88
CA GLY A 44 11.03 18.01 13.64
C GLY A 44 10.86 16.68 14.36
N LEU A 45 10.21 15.72 13.71
CA LEU A 45 10.45 14.30 13.98
C LEU A 45 11.23 13.72 12.81
N PHE A 46 12.55 13.71 12.97
CA PHE A 46 13.47 12.95 12.16
C PHE A 46 13.22 11.45 12.42
N TYR A 47 12.33 10.83 11.65
CA TYR A 47 12.15 9.38 11.69
C TYR A 47 13.45 8.71 11.19
N SER A 48 14.17 8.04 12.10
CA SER A 48 15.34 7.24 11.74
C SER A 48 14.93 6.15 10.76
N ARG A 49 15.37 6.27 9.52
CA ARG A 49 15.15 5.27 8.47
C ARG A 49 15.80 3.96 8.96
N THR A 50 15.01 2.93 9.25
CA THR A 50 15.57 1.58 9.47
C THR A 50 16.41 1.27 8.22
N PRO A 51 17.73 1.02 8.34
CA PRO A 51 18.61 0.96 7.16
C PRO A 51 18.18 -0.10 6.13
N TYR A 52 17.46 -1.12 6.60
CA TYR A 52 16.93 -2.21 5.78
C TYR A 52 15.50 -2.55 6.23
N PRO A 53 14.50 -1.75 5.83
CA PRO A 53 13.14 -1.89 6.35
C PRO A 53 12.54 -3.26 6.00
N PHE A 54 12.74 -3.75 4.79
CA PHE A 54 12.15 -5.03 4.37
C PHE A 54 12.87 -6.25 4.91
N LEU A 55 14.20 -6.18 5.16
CA LEU A 55 14.89 -7.26 5.89
C LEU A 55 14.38 -7.36 7.33
N PHE A 56 14.09 -6.22 7.95
CA PHE A 56 13.50 -6.18 9.28
C PHE A 56 12.10 -6.80 9.30
N ILE A 57 11.23 -6.45 8.35
CA ILE A 57 9.91 -7.07 8.21
C ILE A 57 10.03 -8.58 7.94
N ASP A 58 10.89 -8.99 7.02
CA ASP A 58 11.12 -10.40 6.70
C ASP A 58 11.60 -11.20 7.92
N HIS A 59 12.47 -10.59 8.75
CA HIS A 59 12.92 -11.21 10.00
C HIS A 59 11.75 -11.48 10.95
N ILE A 60 10.84 -10.53 11.14
CA ILE A 60 9.65 -10.69 12.00
C ILE A 60 8.73 -11.78 11.44
N LEU A 61 8.48 -11.78 10.12
CA LEU A 61 7.64 -12.79 9.47
C LEU A 61 8.20 -14.20 9.63
N ASN A 62 9.53 -14.36 9.61
CA ASN A 62 10.20 -15.66 9.76
C ASN A 62 10.41 -16.09 11.21
N ASN A 63 10.38 -15.15 12.17
CA ASN A 63 10.61 -15.40 13.58
C ASN A 63 9.48 -14.79 14.43
N PRO A 64 8.23 -15.27 14.27
CA PRO A 64 7.06 -14.63 14.88
C PRO A 64 6.94 -14.88 16.39
N ASP A 65 7.90 -15.57 17.02
CA ASP A 65 7.95 -15.79 18.47
C ASP A 65 9.34 -15.41 18.98
N SER A 66 9.45 -14.21 19.56
CA SER A 66 10.72 -13.73 20.10
C SER A 66 10.95 -14.27 21.52
N PRO A 67 12.20 -14.64 21.88
CA PRO A 67 12.50 -15.17 23.23
C PRO A 67 12.17 -14.21 24.37
N ASP A 68 12.17 -12.90 24.09
CA ASP A 68 11.84 -11.84 25.03
C ASP A 68 10.34 -11.48 25.05
N GLY A 69 9.51 -12.19 24.29
CA GLY A 69 8.05 -12.05 24.29
C GLY A 69 7.51 -10.78 23.64
N ARG A 70 8.37 -9.95 23.02
CA ARG A 70 7.97 -8.73 22.30
C ARG A 70 7.19 -9.02 21.02
N VAL A 71 7.46 -10.15 20.38
CA VAL A 71 6.75 -10.61 19.18
C VAL A 71 6.19 -12.00 19.48
N LYS A 72 4.89 -12.19 19.23
CA LYS A 72 4.22 -13.47 19.43
C LYS A 72 3.32 -13.82 18.26
N LYS A 73 3.37 -15.07 17.83
CA LYS A 73 2.46 -15.58 16.81
C LYS A 73 1.09 -15.79 17.43
N TYR A 74 0.08 -15.34 16.71
CA TYR A 74 -1.31 -15.48 17.07
C TYR A 74 -2.04 -16.18 15.92
N TYR A 75 -2.84 -17.19 16.26
CA TYR A 75 -3.77 -17.80 15.31
C TYR A 75 -5.16 -17.31 15.69
N ASP A 76 -5.83 -16.69 14.74
CA ASP A 76 -7.19 -16.20 14.95
C ASP A 76 -8.17 -17.34 14.66
N ASP A 77 -8.84 -17.86 15.68
CA ASP A 77 -9.81 -18.95 15.55
C ASP A 77 -11.06 -18.55 14.73
N VAL A 78 -11.24 -17.26 14.43
CA VAL A 78 -12.39 -16.71 13.68
C VAL A 78 -12.13 -16.68 12.16
N ASP A 79 -10.95 -17.06 11.69
CA ASP A 79 -10.68 -17.05 10.24
C ASP A 79 -11.40 -18.20 9.52
N LYS A 80 -12.52 -17.86 8.87
CA LYS A 80 -13.30 -18.73 7.98
C LYS A 80 -12.43 -19.36 6.87
N LEU A 81 -11.27 -18.77 6.54
CA LEU A 81 -10.37 -19.28 5.50
C LEU A 81 -9.26 -20.20 6.05
N GLY A 82 -8.97 -20.17 7.35
CA GLY A 82 -7.89 -20.93 8.01
C GLY A 82 -6.49 -20.59 7.48
N ARG A 83 -6.30 -19.40 6.88
CA ARG A 83 -5.05 -18.95 6.24
C ARG A 83 -4.62 -17.56 6.70
N SER A 84 -5.26 -16.99 7.70
CA SER A 84 -4.78 -15.78 8.37
C SER A 84 -3.78 -16.15 9.46
N THR A 85 -2.79 -15.30 9.67
CA THR A 85 -1.83 -15.40 10.76
C THR A 85 -1.70 -14.02 11.38
N GLY A 86 -1.88 -13.93 12.69
CA GLY A 86 -1.59 -12.73 13.45
C GLY A 86 -0.16 -12.75 13.98
N ILE A 87 0.50 -11.60 13.98
CA ILE A 87 1.73 -11.38 14.74
C ILE A 87 1.48 -10.22 15.68
N ILE A 88 1.48 -10.49 16.98
CA ILE A 88 1.29 -9.50 18.03
C ILE A 88 2.65 -8.90 18.40
N ILE A 89 2.74 -7.57 18.36
CA ILE A 89 3.91 -6.79 18.76
C ILE A 89 3.58 -6.05 20.05
N ASN A 90 4.22 -6.45 21.14
CA ASN A 90 4.00 -5.97 22.50
C ASN A 90 5.09 -4.99 22.98
N ASP A 91 5.77 -4.35 22.05
CA ASP A 91 6.76 -3.31 22.29
C ASP A 91 6.39 -2.09 21.44
N LYS A 92 6.24 -0.93 22.09
CA LYS A 92 5.74 0.30 21.44
C LYS A 92 6.70 0.77 20.36
N THR A 93 7.99 0.81 20.68
CA THR A 93 9.04 1.23 19.75
C THR A 93 9.11 0.29 18.56
N LEU A 94 9.01 -1.02 18.80
CA LEU A 94 9.01 -2.02 17.73
C LEU A 94 7.77 -1.90 16.84
N ALA A 95 6.59 -1.63 17.40
CA ALA A 95 5.37 -1.41 16.63
C ALA A 95 5.51 -0.20 15.69
N GLU A 96 6.08 0.90 16.20
CA GLU A 96 6.38 2.10 15.40
C GLU A 96 7.42 1.80 14.31
N GLU A 97 8.49 1.07 14.62
CA GLU A 97 9.49 0.63 13.64
C GLU A 97 8.87 -0.24 12.54
N VAL A 98 7.96 -1.16 12.88
CA VAL A 98 7.23 -1.99 11.89
C VAL A 98 6.36 -1.14 11.00
N CYS A 99 5.61 -0.18 11.57
CA CYS A 99 4.80 0.74 10.78
C CYS A 99 5.67 1.55 9.81
N ASN A 100 6.80 2.08 10.29
CA ASN A 100 7.73 2.87 9.47
C ASN A 100 8.39 2.03 8.38
N ALA A 101 8.80 0.80 8.69
CA ALA A 101 9.43 -0.11 7.73
C ALA A 101 8.46 -0.55 6.62
N MET A 102 7.24 -0.95 6.98
CA MET A 102 6.18 -1.28 6.00
C MET A 102 5.82 -0.07 5.11
N THR A 103 5.88 1.12 5.69
CA THR A 103 5.60 2.38 4.99
C THR A 103 6.73 2.79 4.03
N ALA A 104 7.96 2.32 4.25
CA ALA A 104 9.12 2.75 3.46
C ALA A 104 8.94 2.48 1.95
N GLY A 105 8.22 1.42 1.56
CA GLY A 105 7.95 1.10 0.15
C GLY A 105 7.08 2.13 -0.56
N PHE A 106 6.20 2.82 0.16
CA PHE A 106 5.32 3.85 -0.38
C PHE A 106 6.03 5.18 -0.61
N SER A 107 7.21 5.36 0.00
CA SER A 107 7.99 6.58 -0.14
C SER A 107 8.65 6.75 -1.51
N ARG A 108 8.58 5.78 -2.44
CA ARG A 108 9.10 5.89 -3.84
C ARG A 108 10.43 6.66 -3.97
N ASP A 109 11.43 6.28 -3.17
CA ASP A 109 12.71 6.97 -3.05
C ASP A 109 12.63 8.41 -2.50
N GLY A 110 11.91 8.63 -1.39
CA GLY A 110 11.88 9.91 -0.67
C GLY A 110 10.77 10.89 -1.08
N LEU A 111 9.78 10.43 -1.83
CA LEU A 111 8.50 11.09 -2.02
C LEU A 111 7.68 11.08 -0.73
N GLN A 112 7.14 12.23 -0.37
CA GLN A 112 6.35 12.47 0.81
C GLN A 112 5.19 13.40 0.50
N PHE A 113 4.07 13.18 1.16
CA PHE A 113 2.88 13.99 1.06
C PHE A 113 2.56 14.57 2.41
N TRP A 114 2.33 15.88 2.46
CA TRP A 114 2.03 16.59 3.69
C TRP A 114 0.77 17.41 3.51
N ARG A 115 -0.14 17.31 4.48
CA ARG A 115 -1.29 18.20 4.59
C ARG A 115 -0.92 19.36 5.51
N TYR A 116 -1.31 20.58 5.15
CA TYR A 116 -1.18 21.75 6.02
C TYR A 116 -2.52 22.50 6.01
N GLY A 117 -3.00 22.84 7.21
CA GLY A 117 -4.36 23.35 7.38
C GLY A 117 -5.43 22.36 6.88
N ASP A 118 -6.62 22.90 6.61
CA ASP A 118 -7.77 22.05 6.24
C ASP A 118 -7.73 21.60 4.78
N ASN A 119 -7.26 22.45 3.86
CA ASN A 119 -7.40 22.20 2.42
C ASN A 119 -6.08 22.23 1.64
N GLY A 120 -4.96 22.52 2.31
CA GLY A 120 -3.64 22.68 1.69
C GLY A 120 -2.83 21.38 1.69
N PHE A 121 -2.12 21.13 0.59
CA PHE A 121 -1.30 19.93 0.41
C PHE A 121 0.03 20.28 -0.24
N SER A 122 1.10 19.65 0.24
CA SER A 122 2.42 19.75 -0.37
C SER A 122 3.01 18.38 -0.68
N ILE A 123 3.77 18.35 -1.76
CA ILE A 123 4.51 17.20 -2.22
C ILE A 123 5.98 17.52 -2.04
N SER A 124 6.68 16.74 -1.22
CA SER A 124 8.12 16.82 -1.03
C SER A 124 8.77 15.60 -1.66
N TYR A 125 9.82 15.79 -2.45
CA TYR A 125 10.61 14.73 -3.04
C TYR A 125 12.08 14.95 -2.70
N LYS A 126 12.63 14.00 -1.95
CA LYS A 126 14.02 13.98 -1.48
C LYS A 126 14.72 12.69 -1.94
N PRO A 127 15.11 12.62 -3.22
CA PRO A 127 15.70 11.43 -3.83
C PRO A 127 16.97 10.99 -3.12
N SER A 128 17.20 9.68 -3.01
CA SER A 128 18.47 9.18 -2.48
C SER A 128 19.63 9.45 -3.46
N ASN A 129 19.32 9.63 -4.75
CA ASN A 129 20.29 10.01 -5.77
C ASN A 129 20.70 11.48 -5.64
N ARG A 130 21.92 11.72 -5.17
CA ARG A 130 22.52 13.07 -4.99
C ARG A 130 22.58 13.95 -6.24
N LYS A 131 22.41 13.38 -7.45
CA LYS A 131 22.36 14.17 -8.69
C LYS A 131 21.02 14.87 -8.89
N LEU A 132 19.96 14.35 -8.26
CA LEU A 132 18.64 14.96 -8.28
C LEU A 132 18.53 15.96 -7.13
N LYS A 133 17.82 17.07 -7.37
CA LYS A 133 17.64 18.12 -6.36
C LYS A 133 16.37 17.86 -5.57
N ASP A 134 16.45 18.10 -4.27
CA ASP A 134 15.29 18.16 -3.38
C ASP A 134 14.28 19.18 -3.89
N MET A 135 13.00 18.84 -3.74
CA MET A 135 11.93 19.63 -4.29
C MET A 135 10.70 19.54 -3.40
N THR A 136 10.18 20.70 -2.99
CA THR A 136 8.89 20.82 -2.32
C THR A 136 7.98 21.68 -3.17
N VAL A 137 6.76 21.21 -3.37
CA VAL A 137 5.74 21.89 -4.17
C VAL A 137 4.48 22.00 -3.35
N TYR A 138 4.00 23.23 -3.19
CA TYR A 138 2.72 23.53 -2.56
C TYR A 138 1.65 23.52 -3.64
N LEU A 139 0.67 22.64 -3.49
CA LEU A 139 -0.48 22.58 -4.39
C LEU A 139 -1.49 23.67 -3.98
N PRO A 140 -2.35 24.12 -4.90
CA PRO A 140 -3.43 25.02 -4.58
C PRO A 140 -4.36 24.40 -3.53
N ASP A 141 -5.04 25.25 -2.76
CA ASP A 141 -6.04 24.75 -1.82
C ASP A 141 -7.20 24.10 -2.57
N LEU A 142 -7.67 22.97 -2.05
CA LEU A 142 -8.90 22.34 -2.51
C LEU A 142 -10.13 23.11 -2.00
N PRO A 143 -11.29 22.99 -2.66
CA PRO A 143 -12.53 23.58 -2.16
C PRO A 143 -12.84 23.13 -0.73
N THR A 144 -13.39 24.03 0.10
CA THR A 144 -13.74 23.72 1.50
C THR A 144 -14.62 22.48 1.61
N GLY A 145 -14.26 21.60 2.57
CA GLY A 145 -14.95 20.32 2.79
C GLY A 145 -14.49 19.18 1.87
N SER A 146 -13.52 19.43 0.98
CA SER A 146 -12.91 18.37 0.17
C SER A 146 -12.06 17.45 1.04
N LYS A 147 -12.32 16.14 0.95
CA LYS A 147 -11.49 15.11 1.59
C LYS A 147 -10.86 14.25 0.51
N ILE A 148 -9.53 14.25 0.45
CA ILE A 148 -8.79 13.39 -0.48
C ILE A 148 -8.99 11.92 -0.08
N GLN A 149 -9.36 11.11 -1.06
CA GLN A 149 -9.54 9.67 -0.95
C GLN A 149 -8.38 8.94 -1.63
N SER A 150 -7.84 9.42 -2.74
CA SER A 150 -6.65 8.82 -3.33
C SER A 150 -5.85 9.86 -4.08
N LEU A 151 -4.56 9.61 -4.25
CA LEU A 151 -3.65 10.46 -5.00
C LEU A 151 -2.74 9.63 -5.89
N ALA A 152 -2.56 10.08 -7.14
CA ALA A 152 -1.60 9.53 -8.09
C ALA A 152 -0.89 10.64 -8.84
N MET A 153 0.30 10.34 -9.36
CA MET A 153 1.14 11.31 -10.04
C MET A 153 1.60 10.78 -11.39
N SER A 154 1.59 11.63 -12.41
CA SER A 154 2.04 11.22 -13.74
C SER A 154 3.53 10.86 -13.81
N SER A 155 4.32 11.47 -12.92
CA SER A 155 5.73 11.15 -12.69
C SER A 155 6.17 11.71 -11.34
N LEU A 156 7.35 11.29 -10.86
CA LEU A 156 7.97 11.89 -9.69
C LEU A 156 8.30 13.37 -9.93
N PRO A 157 8.27 14.23 -8.90
CA PRO A 157 8.53 15.66 -9.07
C PRO A 157 9.85 15.94 -9.79
N ASN A 158 9.76 16.71 -10.87
CA ASN A 158 10.90 17.20 -11.63
C ASN A 158 10.60 18.65 -12.06
N ARG A 159 11.62 19.52 -12.05
CA ARG A 159 11.51 20.91 -12.55
C ARG A 159 11.54 21.02 -14.07
N GLU A 160 12.11 20.03 -14.75
CA GLU A 160 12.33 20.05 -16.20
C GLU A 160 11.16 19.46 -17.01
N LYS A 161 10.23 18.76 -16.33
CA LYS A 161 9.10 18.08 -16.98
C LYS A 161 7.80 18.56 -16.34
N ASP A 162 6.79 18.82 -17.17
CA ASP A 162 5.43 18.99 -16.67
C ASP A 162 4.93 17.64 -16.12
N TRP A 163 4.35 17.68 -14.94
CA TRP A 163 3.75 16.53 -14.28
C TRP A 163 2.41 16.92 -13.68
N VAL A 164 1.54 15.93 -13.56
CA VAL A 164 0.16 16.13 -13.14
C VAL A 164 -0.07 15.34 -11.86
N VAL A 165 -0.74 15.98 -10.91
CA VAL A 165 -1.29 15.33 -9.73
C VAL A 165 -2.76 15.08 -10.00
N GLY A 166 -3.20 13.84 -9.85
CA GLY A 166 -4.60 13.49 -9.78
C GLY A 166 -4.98 13.17 -8.34
N VAL A 167 -6.12 13.67 -7.89
CA VAL A 167 -6.72 13.31 -6.61
C VAL A 167 -8.17 12.89 -6.81
N THR A 168 -8.59 11.84 -6.10
CA THR A 168 -10.01 11.57 -5.92
C THR A 168 -10.48 12.21 -4.63
N LEU A 169 -11.65 12.85 -4.68
CA LEU A 169 -12.25 13.56 -3.56
C LEU A 169 -13.57 12.88 -3.16
N SER A 170 -13.99 13.13 -1.91
CA SER A 170 -15.33 12.80 -1.44
C SER A 170 -16.42 13.25 -2.42
N GLY A 171 -17.44 12.40 -2.62
CA GLY A 171 -18.51 12.63 -3.59
C GLY A 171 -18.18 12.24 -5.03
N SER A 172 -17.23 11.31 -5.23
CA SER A 172 -16.88 10.72 -6.54
C SER A 172 -16.43 11.75 -7.57
N ARG A 173 -15.53 12.64 -7.17
CA ARG A 173 -14.92 13.66 -8.03
C ARG A 173 -13.46 13.34 -8.26
N LEU A 174 -13.00 13.46 -9.50
CA LEU A 174 -11.59 13.49 -9.84
C LEU A 174 -11.17 14.94 -10.04
N SER A 175 -10.06 15.35 -9.43
CA SER A 175 -9.47 16.66 -9.64
C SER A 175 -8.02 16.50 -10.07
N ILE A 176 -7.60 17.26 -11.08
CA ILE A 176 -6.20 17.26 -11.51
C ILE A 176 -5.58 18.64 -11.32
N CYS A 177 -4.29 18.66 -11.01
CA CYS A 177 -3.50 19.89 -10.93
C CYS A 177 -2.18 19.70 -11.69
N ARG A 178 -1.81 20.71 -12.47
CA ARG A 178 -0.45 20.89 -12.99
C ARG A 178 0.29 21.84 -12.06
N PRO A 179 1.30 21.38 -11.30
CA PRO A 179 1.98 22.22 -10.32
C PRO A 179 2.86 23.30 -10.96
N PHE A 180 3.38 23.05 -12.16
CA PHE A 180 4.20 23.98 -12.93
C PHE A 180 3.41 24.49 -14.14
N GLY A 181 2.51 25.45 -13.90
CA GLY A 181 1.62 25.99 -14.93
C GLY A 181 0.57 26.92 -14.35
N SER A 182 -0.70 26.70 -14.70
CA SER A 182 -1.82 27.48 -14.14
C SER A 182 -1.98 27.32 -12.64
N CYS A 183 -1.42 26.25 -12.05
CA CYS A 183 -1.50 25.92 -10.62
C CYS A 183 -2.93 26.08 -10.09
N LYS A 184 -3.87 25.41 -10.76
CA LYS A 184 -5.29 25.37 -10.40
C LYS A 184 -5.80 23.94 -10.48
N TRP A 185 -6.78 23.62 -9.63
CA TRP A 185 -7.52 22.37 -9.72
C TRP A 185 -8.51 22.44 -10.87
N ILE A 186 -8.53 21.39 -11.69
CA ILE A 186 -9.55 21.15 -12.71
C ILE A 186 -10.36 19.95 -12.25
N ASP A 187 -11.63 20.19 -11.98
CA ASP A 187 -12.54 19.18 -11.46
C ASP A 187 -13.31 18.50 -12.58
N PHE A 188 -13.24 17.18 -12.60
CA PHE A 188 -14.04 16.33 -13.47
C PHE A 188 -15.11 15.67 -12.61
N LYS A 189 -16.36 16.08 -12.85
CA LYS A 189 -17.51 15.40 -12.28
C LYS A 189 -17.84 14.23 -13.19
N SER A 190 -17.80 13.02 -12.63
CA SER A 190 -18.29 11.85 -13.34
C SER A 190 -19.77 12.05 -13.68
N ARG A 191 -20.17 11.81 -14.95
CA ARG A 191 -21.58 11.83 -15.34
C ARG A 191 -22.39 10.76 -14.61
N ASN A 192 -21.74 9.66 -14.21
CA ASN A 192 -22.33 8.60 -13.38
C ASN A 192 -21.74 8.61 -11.96
N PRO A 193 -22.56 8.56 -10.89
CA PRO A 193 -22.08 8.63 -9.51
C PRO A 193 -21.54 7.28 -9.07
N CYS A 194 -20.33 6.92 -9.45
CA CYS A 194 -19.73 5.69 -8.94
C CYS A 194 -18.21 5.67 -9.18
N MET A 195 -17.47 6.48 -8.43
CA MET A 195 -16.07 6.17 -8.11
C MET A 195 -16.05 5.56 -6.74
N ASP A 196 -15.40 4.41 -6.57
CA ASP A 196 -15.30 3.78 -5.26
C ASP A 196 -14.37 4.63 -4.37
N PRO A 197 -14.89 5.20 -3.27
CA PRO A 197 -14.09 6.02 -2.37
C PRO A 197 -12.98 5.26 -1.66
N LEU A 198 -13.00 3.92 -1.71
CA LEU A 198 -11.98 3.05 -1.12
C LEU A 198 -10.95 2.57 -2.15
N SER A 199 -11.21 2.70 -3.44
CA SER A 199 -10.30 2.25 -4.50
C SER A 199 -9.18 3.25 -4.75
N SER A 200 -8.02 2.77 -5.20
CA SER A 200 -6.88 3.66 -5.50
C SER A 200 -6.94 4.19 -6.93
N LEU A 201 -6.61 5.48 -7.07
CA LEU A 201 -6.27 6.12 -8.34
C LEU A 201 -4.90 5.61 -8.81
N MET A 202 -4.79 5.28 -10.09
CA MET A 202 -3.53 4.94 -10.74
C MET A 202 -3.25 5.90 -11.90
N PHE A 203 -2.00 6.31 -12.10
CA PHE A 203 -1.58 6.85 -13.38
C PHE A 203 -0.87 5.77 -14.20
N SER A 204 -1.44 5.39 -15.34
CA SER A 204 -0.78 4.46 -16.24
C SER A 204 0.29 5.16 -17.05
N LYS A 205 1.54 4.70 -16.99
CA LYS A 205 2.63 5.22 -17.85
C LYS A 205 2.49 4.70 -19.26
N ARG A 206 2.06 3.45 -19.43
CA ARG A 206 1.76 2.82 -20.72
C ARG A 206 0.72 3.63 -21.51
N TYR A 207 -0.42 3.92 -20.90
CA TYR A 207 -1.52 4.63 -21.57
C TYR A 207 -1.49 6.16 -21.38
N LYS A 208 -0.63 6.65 -20.47
CA LYS A 208 -0.47 8.07 -20.13
C LYS A 208 -1.80 8.73 -19.74
N SER A 209 -2.56 8.05 -18.88
CA SER A 209 -3.86 8.52 -18.36
C SER A 209 -4.05 8.05 -16.92
N PHE A 210 -4.93 8.77 -16.21
CA PHE A 210 -5.39 8.39 -14.88
C PHE A 210 -6.52 7.37 -15.01
N TYR A 211 -6.49 6.32 -14.19
CA TYR A 211 -7.51 5.27 -14.12
C TYR A 211 -8.06 5.16 -12.71
N ILE A 212 -9.39 5.09 -12.60
CA ILE A 212 -10.15 4.97 -11.36
C ILE A 212 -11.13 3.82 -11.50
N PRO A 213 -11.11 2.83 -10.60
CA PRO A 213 -12.13 1.79 -10.59
C PRO A 213 -13.51 2.31 -10.23
N SER A 214 -14.52 1.79 -10.92
CA SER A 214 -15.90 1.86 -10.45
C SER A 214 -16.08 1.01 -9.20
N PRO A 215 -17.10 1.27 -8.37
CA PRO A 215 -17.56 0.32 -7.36
C PRO A 215 -17.75 -1.07 -7.94
N GLY A 216 -17.12 -2.03 -7.27
CA GLY A 216 -17.05 -3.43 -7.68
C GLY A 216 -15.98 -3.78 -8.71
N GLY A 217 -15.32 -2.78 -9.30
CA GLY A 217 -14.18 -2.95 -10.19
C GLY A 217 -14.53 -3.68 -11.48
N ASN A 218 -15.68 -3.37 -12.07
CA ASN A 218 -16.09 -3.89 -13.39
C ASN A 218 -15.77 -2.90 -14.52
N PHE A 219 -15.51 -1.63 -14.19
CA PHE A 219 -15.14 -0.59 -15.14
C PHE A 219 -13.97 0.21 -14.58
N LEU A 220 -13.11 0.71 -15.46
CA LEU A 220 -12.15 1.76 -15.13
C LEU A 220 -12.58 3.05 -15.81
N CYS A 221 -12.84 4.08 -15.03
CA CYS A 221 -12.97 5.43 -15.53
C CYS A 221 -11.57 5.98 -15.82
N PHE A 222 -11.37 6.57 -16.99
CA PHE A 222 -10.10 7.18 -17.37
C PHE A 222 -10.27 8.54 -18.00
N LEU A 223 -9.21 9.33 -17.93
CA LEU A 223 -9.23 10.70 -18.44
C LEU A 223 -8.70 10.73 -19.88
N GLN A 224 -9.58 10.94 -20.85
CA GLN A 224 -9.21 10.92 -22.27
C GLN A 224 -8.33 12.13 -22.59
N LYS A 225 -7.32 11.95 -23.44
CA LYS A 225 -6.47 13.08 -23.85
C LYS A 225 -7.26 14.04 -24.77
N PRO A 226 -7.10 15.36 -24.58
CA PRO A 226 -6.11 16.06 -23.74
C PRO A 226 -6.63 16.49 -22.35
N PHE A 227 -7.21 15.56 -21.58
CA PHE A 227 -7.81 15.77 -20.26
C PHE A 227 -9.09 16.63 -20.30
N GLU A 228 -9.96 16.34 -21.27
CA GLU A 228 -11.19 17.11 -21.48
C GLU A 228 -12.43 16.39 -20.93
N GLU A 229 -12.46 15.05 -21.00
CA GLU A 229 -13.61 14.27 -20.57
C GLU A 229 -13.21 12.94 -19.92
N LEU A 230 -14.04 12.50 -18.96
CA LEU A 230 -13.96 11.17 -18.36
C LEU A 230 -14.70 10.17 -19.24
N ASP A 231 -14.00 9.10 -19.60
CA ASP A 231 -14.53 7.98 -20.35
C ASP A 231 -14.36 6.68 -19.54
N TYR A 232 -14.87 5.55 -20.03
CA TYR A 232 -14.91 4.28 -19.29
C TYR A 232 -14.37 3.13 -20.13
N CYS A 233 -13.72 2.19 -19.45
CA CYS A 233 -13.22 0.95 -20.02
C CYS A 233 -13.82 -0.22 -19.23
N ASP A 234 -14.48 -1.13 -19.92
CA ASP A 234 -15.06 -2.35 -19.37
C ASP A 234 -13.93 -3.32 -18.99
N LEU A 235 -14.07 -3.97 -17.84
CA LEU A 235 -13.18 -5.04 -17.41
C LEU A 235 -13.92 -6.37 -17.55
N VAL A 236 -13.50 -7.18 -18.51
CA VAL A 236 -14.02 -8.53 -18.73
C VAL A 236 -13.14 -9.50 -17.96
N PHE A 237 -13.74 -10.25 -17.05
CA PHE A 237 -13.00 -11.22 -16.23
C PHE A 237 -13.10 -12.61 -16.83
N GLY A 238 -11.94 -13.26 -17.00
CA GLY A 238 -11.91 -14.68 -17.36
C GLY A 238 -12.46 -15.57 -16.25
N ASP A 239 -12.80 -16.81 -16.60
CA ASP A 239 -13.34 -17.79 -15.66
C ASP A 239 -12.39 -18.03 -14.48
N LEU A 240 -12.96 -18.07 -13.28
CA LEU A 240 -12.22 -18.41 -12.07
C LEU A 240 -12.11 -19.93 -11.91
N PRO A 241 -10.95 -20.46 -11.50
CA PRO A 241 -10.84 -21.86 -11.10
C PRO A 241 -11.84 -22.22 -9.99
N ASN A 242 -12.40 -23.43 -10.00
CA ASN A 242 -13.41 -23.86 -9.03
C ASN A 242 -12.97 -23.71 -7.56
N SER A 243 -11.70 -23.98 -7.26
CA SER A 243 -11.13 -23.77 -5.92
C SER A 243 -11.18 -22.30 -5.49
N VAL A 244 -10.97 -21.38 -6.43
CA VAL A 244 -10.99 -19.93 -6.21
C VAL A 244 -12.43 -19.44 -6.05
N LEU A 245 -13.38 -19.99 -6.81
CA LEU A 245 -14.81 -19.69 -6.65
C LEU A 245 -15.31 -20.03 -5.23
N GLN A 246 -14.95 -21.21 -4.72
CA GLN A 246 -15.28 -21.60 -3.34
C GLN A 246 -14.67 -20.65 -2.31
N ASP A 247 -13.39 -20.29 -2.47
CA ASP A 247 -12.74 -19.33 -1.57
C ASP A 247 -13.28 -17.90 -1.74
N SER A 248 -13.83 -17.53 -2.91
CA SER A 248 -14.49 -16.24 -3.15
C SER A 248 -15.86 -16.17 -2.49
N ALA A 249 -16.61 -17.26 -2.47
CA ALA A 249 -17.92 -17.33 -1.81
C ALA A 249 -17.80 -17.03 -0.31
N LYS A 250 -16.69 -17.44 0.34
CA LYS A 250 -16.40 -17.18 1.76
C LYS A 250 -16.23 -15.69 2.10
N VAL A 251 -15.83 -14.87 1.12
CA VAL A 251 -15.63 -13.42 1.27
C VAL A 251 -16.68 -12.60 0.53
N SER A 252 -17.80 -13.21 0.14
CA SER A 252 -18.88 -12.56 -0.60
C SER A 252 -19.57 -11.44 0.20
N SER A 253 -19.60 -11.54 1.53
CA SER A 253 -20.13 -10.52 2.44
C SER A 253 -19.10 -9.43 2.82
N CYS A 254 -17.84 -9.61 2.45
CA CYS A 254 -16.79 -8.64 2.78
C CYS A 254 -16.97 -7.35 1.98
N SER A 255 -16.61 -6.23 2.60
CA SER A 255 -16.33 -4.99 1.86
C SER A 255 -15.16 -5.21 0.92
N ARG A 256 -15.23 -4.63 -0.28
CA ARG A 256 -14.21 -4.75 -1.31
C ARG A 256 -13.78 -3.38 -1.82
N SER A 257 -12.47 -3.21 -2.01
CA SER A 257 -11.89 -2.13 -2.81
C SER A 257 -11.04 -2.70 -3.94
N ASP A 258 -10.89 -1.93 -5.01
CA ASP A 258 -10.23 -2.32 -6.24
C ASP A 258 -9.01 -1.41 -6.48
N HIS A 259 -7.85 -2.01 -6.76
CA HIS A 259 -6.58 -1.30 -6.82
C HIS A 259 -5.84 -1.65 -8.11
N PRO A 260 -5.94 -0.80 -9.15
CA PRO A 260 -5.15 -0.98 -10.36
C PRO A 260 -3.70 -0.62 -10.07
N VAL A 261 -2.77 -1.41 -10.59
CA VAL A 261 -1.34 -1.22 -10.44
C VAL A 261 -0.61 -1.58 -11.73
N GLU A 262 0.33 -0.72 -12.13
CA GLU A 262 1.19 -0.95 -13.30
C GLU A 262 2.57 -1.42 -12.82
N SER A 263 3.04 -2.53 -13.37
CA SER A 263 4.36 -3.09 -13.11
C SER A 263 5.46 -2.24 -13.77
N PRO A 264 6.73 -2.41 -13.36
CA PRO A 264 7.86 -1.80 -14.07
C PRO A 264 7.97 -2.19 -15.55
N THR A 265 7.44 -3.36 -15.93
CA THR A 265 7.42 -3.86 -17.31
C THR A 265 6.20 -3.36 -18.10
N GLY A 266 5.26 -2.66 -17.47
CA GLY A 266 4.04 -2.15 -18.11
C GLY A 266 2.88 -3.15 -18.16
N ASP A 267 2.98 -4.25 -17.42
CA ASP A 267 1.85 -5.13 -17.12
C ASP A 267 0.89 -4.40 -16.18
N ILE A 268 -0.41 -4.54 -16.40
CA ILE A 268 -1.43 -3.99 -15.51
C ILE A 268 -2.04 -5.12 -14.71
N PHE A 269 -2.14 -4.91 -13.39
CA PHE A 269 -2.90 -5.77 -12.50
C PHE A 269 -4.06 -4.99 -11.88
N LEU A 270 -5.16 -5.68 -11.61
CA LEU A 270 -6.22 -5.21 -10.73
C LEU A 270 -6.21 -6.08 -9.47
N VAL A 271 -5.93 -5.46 -8.33
CA VAL A 271 -5.97 -6.15 -7.04
C VAL A 271 -7.28 -5.85 -6.33
N LYS A 272 -8.10 -6.88 -6.09
CA LYS A 272 -9.31 -6.80 -5.29
C LYS A 272 -8.97 -7.09 -3.83
N TRP A 273 -9.15 -6.12 -2.95
CA TRP A 273 -8.86 -6.21 -1.52
C TRP A 273 -10.16 -6.39 -0.75
N TYR A 274 -10.31 -7.54 -0.09
CA TYR A 274 -11.47 -7.90 0.72
C TYR A 274 -11.21 -7.70 2.21
N SER A 275 -12.13 -7.04 2.87
CA SER A 275 -12.09 -6.77 4.32
C SER A 275 -13.45 -6.91 4.98
N GLU A 276 -13.45 -7.33 6.24
CA GLU A 276 -14.67 -7.51 7.05
C GLU A 276 -14.58 -6.61 8.28
N ASP A 277 -15.69 -6.00 8.68
CA ASP A 277 -15.77 -5.29 9.94
C ASP A 277 -16.00 -6.30 11.06
N VAL A 278 -15.08 -6.35 12.02
CA VAL A 278 -15.09 -7.26 13.15
C VAL A 278 -15.40 -6.46 14.42
N GLU A 279 -16.47 -6.85 15.10
CA GLU A 279 -16.80 -6.33 16.43
C GLU A 279 -15.83 -6.89 17.47
N ARG A 280 -15.21 -6.00 18.24
CA ARG A 280 -14.42 -6.35 19.42
C ARG A 280 -15.08 -5.78 20.65
N TYR A 281 -15.17 -6.58 21.71
CA TYR A 281 -15.73 -6.17 22.99
C TYR A 281 -14.63 -5.79 23.97
N GLU A 282 -14.90 -4.81 24.83
CA GLU A 282 -14.01 -4.49 25.94
C GLU A 282 -13.99 -5.65 26.93
N ASN A 283 -12.86 -5.83 27.62
CA ASN A 283 -12.77 -6.78 28.72
C ASN A 283 -13.41 -6.25 30.03
N ASN A 284 -14.17 -5.15 29.96
CA ASN A 284 -14.74 -4.45 31.11
C ASN A 284 -16.29 -4.57 31.11
N GLU A 285 -16.94 -4.25 32.24
CA GLU A 285 -18.40 -4.32 32.39
C GLU A 285 -19.18 -3.34 31.48
N SER A 286 -18.49 -2.39 30.85
CA SER A 286 -19.01 -1.59 29.75
C SER A 286 -19.13 -2.47 28.50
N ASN A 287 -20.35 -2.90 28.16
CA ASN A 287 -20.67 -3.62 26.91
C ASN A 287 -20.43 -2.77 25.63
N MET A 288 -19.37 -1.98 25.56
CA MET A 288 -19.01 -1.15 24.43
C MET A 288 -18.21 -2.00 23.44
N SER A 289 -18.67 -2.02 22.18
CA SER A 289 -17.96 -2.69 21.10
C SER A 289 -17.31 -1.66 20.18
N THR A 290 -16.15 -2.02 19.62
CA THR A 290 -15.54 -1.29 18.52
C THR A 290 -15.57 -2.12 17.25
N LEU A 291 -15.96 -1.48 16.15
CA LEU A 291 -15.84 -2.06 14.82
C LEU A 291 -14.43 -1.83 14.30
N THR A 292 -13.75 -2.91 13.97
CA THR A 292 -12.40 -2.90 13.43
C THR A 292 -12.41 -3.55 12.06
N ARG A 293 -11.96 -2.82 11.03
CA ARG A 293 -11.87 -3.39 9.69
C ARG A 293 -10.65 -4.27 9.57
N GLU A 294 -10.84 -5.52 9.17
CA GLU A 294 -9.79 -6.51 9.04
C GLU A 294 -9.65 -7.01 7.60
N THR A 295 -8.40 -7.14 7.17
CA THR A 295 -8.07 -7.70 5.85
C THR A 295 -8.23 -9.21 5.86
N LYS A 296 -9.07 -9.73 4.96
CA LYS A 296 -9.34 -11.18 4.87
C LYS A 296 -8.69 -11.83 3.66
N LYS A 297 -8.72 -11.18 2.49
CA LYS A 297 -8.23 -11.79 1.25
C LYS A 297 -7.84 -10.75 0.20
N PHE A 298 -6.91 -11.12 -0.66
CA PHE A 298 -6.64 -10.43 -1.92
C PHE A 298 -6.91 -11.37 -3.10
N MET A 299 -7.35 -10.80 -4.22
CA MET A 299 -7.38 -11.48 -5.51
C MET A 299 -6.70 -10.59 -6.54
N VAL A 300 -5.82 -11.17 -7.34
CA VAL A 300 -5.06 -10.44 -8.35
C VAL A 300 -5.53 -10.89 -9.71
N PHE A 301 -5.81 -9.93 -10.57
CA PHE A 301 -6.11 -10.17 -11.98
C PHE A 301 -5.06 -9.46 -12.81
N ARG A 302 -4.41 -10.17 -13.74
CA ARG A 302 -3.47 -9.62 -14.71
C ARG A 302 -4.22 -9.28 -15.99
N GLN A 303 -3.95 -8.11 -16.56
CA GLN A 303 -4.46 -7.76 -17.87
C GLN A 303 -3.83 -8.70 -18.91
N GLU A 304 -4.67 -9.33 -19.73
CA GLU A 304 -4.19 -10.08 -20.89
C GLU A 304 -3.66 -9.13 -21.96
N GLU A 305 -2.61 -9.54 -22.66
CA GLU A 305 -2.09 -8.79 -23.79
C GLU A 305 -3.00 -9.01 -24.99
N THR A 306 -4.05 -8.20 -25.09
CA THR A 306 -4.95 -8.21 -26.25
C THR A 306 -4.40 -7.30 -27.35
N ASP A 307 -4.50 -7.75 -28.60
CA ASP A 307 -4.30 -6.90 -29.77
C ASP A 307 -5.20 -5.65 -29.65
N SER A 308 -4.68 -4.50 -30.07
CA SER A 308 -5.15 -3.14 -29.78
C SER A 308 -6.56 -2.74 -30.25
N CYS A 309 -7.46 -3.69 -30.58
CA CYS A 309 -8.75 -3.41 -31.21
C CYS A 309 -9.88 -3.01 -30.25
N TYR A 310 -9.72 -3.14 -28.93
CA TYR A 310 -10.72 -2.71 -27.94
C TYR A 310 -10.14 -1.73 -26.92
N MET A 311 -10.07 -0.43 -27.26
CA MET A 311 -9.61 0.61 -26.32
C MET A 311 -10.50 0.70 -25.06
N TYR A 312 -11.75 0.24 -25.17
CA TYR A 312 -12.82 0.32 -24.18
C TYR A 312 -13.08 -0.99 -23.45
N GLU A 313 -12.30 -2.04 -23.72
CA GLU A 313 -12.46 -3.33 -23.04
C GLU A 313 -11.08 -3.88 -22.68
N LYS A 314 -10.95 -4.44 -21.47
CA LYS A 314 -9.73 -5.10 -21.00
C LYS A 314 -10.08 -6.44 -20.40
N THR A 315 -9.49 -7.49 -20.96
CA THR A 315 -9.57 -8.83 -20.39
C THR A 315 -8.63 -8.95 -19.20
N MET A 316 -9.18 -9.37 -18.06
CA MET A 316 -8.49 -9.51 -16.79
C MET A 316 -8.53 -10.98 -16.36
N ILE A 317 -7.37 -11.63 -16.30
CA ILE A 317 -7.23 -13.05 -15.97
C ILE A 317 -6.75 -13.18 -14.53
N TYR A 318 -7.45 -14.00 -13.74
CA TYR A 318 -7.04 -14.28 -12.37
C TYR A 318 -5.66 -14.94 -12.33
N THR A 319 -4.81 -14.48 -11.42
CA THR A 319 -3.49 -15.08 -11.18
C THR A 319 -3.17 -15.17 -9.69
N GLU A 320 -2.46 -16.25 -9.33
CA GLU A 320 -1.86 -16.47 -8.00
C GLU A 320 -0.34 -16.31 -8.04
N ASP A 321 0.19 -15.94 -9.22
CA ASP A 321 1.62 -15.77 -9.47
C ASP A 321 1.88 -14.48 -10.26
N ILE A 322 2.58 -13.55 -9.62
CA ILE A 322 3.10 -12.32 -10.22
C ILE A 322 4.62 -12.37 -10.41
N GLY A 323 5.25 -13.54 -10.21
CA GLY A 323 6.67 -13.80 -10.40
C GLY A 323 7.53 -13.11 -9.34
N ASP A 324 8.64 -12.50 -9.80
CA ASP A 324 9.54 -11.73 -8.92
C ASP A 324 8.93 -10.40 -8.46
N LEU A 325 7.66 -10.10 -8.74
CA LEU A 325 7.05 -8.85 -8.31
C LEU A 325 6.55 -8.90 -6.86
N CYS A 326 6.54 -7.75 -6.21
CA CYS A 326 5.70 -7.51 -5.04
C CYS A 326 4.89 -6.22 -5.24
N ILE A 327 3.71 -6.18 -4.63
CA ILE A 327 2.76 -5.07 -4.76
C ILE A 327 2.61 -4.39 -3.40
N PHE A 328 2.66 -3.07 -3.40
CA PHE A 328 2.42 -2.22 -2.23
C PHE A 328 1.04 -1.58 -2.35
N LEU A 329 0.15 -1.92 -1.41
CA LEU A 329 -1.21 -1.39 -1.33
C LEU A 329 -1.42 -0.49 -0.13
N GLY A 330 -1.94 0.70 -0.41
CA GLY A 330 -2.35 1.72 0.55
C GLY A 330 -3.46 2.55 -0.09
N HIS A 331 -3.76 3.71 0.48
CA HIS A 331 -4.77 4.62 -0.09
C HIS A 331 -4.18 5.58 -1.14
N SER A 332 -2.85 5.70 -1.21
CA SER A 332 -2.15 6.31 -2.34
C SER A 332 -2.12 5.39 -3.57
N GLU A 333 -1.62 5.90 -4.70
CA GLU A 333 -1.30 5.10 -5.88
C GLU A 333 -0.60 3.78 -5.48
N ALA A 334 -1.24 2.67 -5.85
CA ALA A 334 -0.67 1.33 -5.69
C ALA A 334 0.61 1.23 -6.53
N TYR A 335 1.61 0.53 -5.99
CA TYR A 335 2.92 0.47 -6.61
C TYR A 335 3.46 -0.95 -6.66
N CYS A 336 4.24 -1.26 -7.69
CA CYS A 336 4.78 -2.58 -7.96
C CYS A 336 6.28 -2.49 -8.23
N VAL A 337 7.06 -3.38 -7.63
CA VAL A 337 8.52 -3.49 -7.83
C VAL A 337 8.95 -4.94 -7.94
N PRO A 338 10.12 -5.22 -8.55
CA PRO A 338 10.76 -6.52 -8.40
C PRO A 338 11.21 -6.69 -6.95
N ALA A 339 10.92 -7.82 -6.32
CA ALA A 339 11.41 -8.20 -5.01
C ALA A 339 12.94 -8.25 -5.01
N SER A 340 13.56 -8.67 -6.11
CA SER A 340 15.01 -8.61 -6.32
C SER A 340 15.61 -7.19 -6.24
N SER A 341 14.80 -6.13 -6.28
CA SER A 341 15.28 -4.75 -6.18
C SER A 341 15.69 -4.32 -4.77
N SER A 342 15.26 -5.02 -3.73
CA SER A 342 15.64 -4.72 -2.34
C SER A 342 15.72 -5.98 -1.48
N PRO A 343 16.79 -6.14 -0.67
CA PRO A 343 16.89 -7.22 0.30
C PRO A 343 15.67 -7.26 1.24
N GLY A 344 15.15 -8.47 1.50
CA GLY A 344 14.03 -8.73 2.41
C GLY A 344 12.65 -8.59 1.78
N LEU A 345 12.53 -8.10 0.54
CA LEU A 345 11.28 -8.23 -0.20
C LEU A 345 11.05 -9.69 -0.59
N ARG A 346 9.83 -10.16 -0.40
CA ARG A 346 9.40 -11.48 -0.84
C ARG A 346 8.75 -11.37 -2.23
N PRO A 347 9.14 -12.22 -3.19
CA PRO A 347 8.45 -12.30 -4.47
C PRO A 347 7.03 -12.82 -4.26
N ASN A 348 6.15 -12.56 -5.22
CA ASN A 348 4.77 -13.00 -5.22
C ASN A 348 3.96 -12.62 -3.96
N CYS A 349 4.25 -11.44 -3.40
CA CYS A 349 3.62 -10.95 -2.16
C CYS A 349 2.99 -9.56 -2.33
N ILE A 350 1.95 -9.30 -1.54
CA ILE A 350 1.30 -7.99 -1.41
C ILE A 350 1.59 -7.46 0.00
N TYR A 351 2.23 -6.30 0.09
CA TYR A 351 2.44 -5.55 1.32
C TYR A 351 1.34 -4.50 1.44
N PHE A 352 0.56 -4.53 2.51
CA PHE A 352 -0.56 -3.61 2.71
C PHE A 352 -0.42 -2.80 3.99
N VAL A 353 -0.85 -1.54 3.94
CA VAL A 353 -0.75 -0.58 5.05
C VAL A 353 -2.01 0.26 5.24
N GLY A 354 -2.12 0.86 6.43
CA GLY A 354 -3.10 1.88 6.77
C GLY A 354 -4.11 1.42 7.80
N ARG A 355 -5.25 0.82 7.41
CA ARG A 355 -6.22 0.26 8.39
C ARG A 355 -5.73 -1.04 9.04
N ASN A 356 -4.95 -1.81 8.29
CA ASN A 356 -4.20 -2.96 8.78
C ASN A 356 -2.79 -2.86 8.19
N PHE A 357 -1.80 -3.44 8.88
CA PHE A 357 -0.45 -3.60 8.37
C PHE A 357 -0.17 -5.10 8.24
N GLY A 358 0.37 -5.51 7.10
CA GLY A 358 0.65 -6.92 6.89
C GLY A 358 1.16 -7.28 5.50
N VAL A 359 1.37 -8.58 5.31
CA VAL A 359 1.86 -9.17 4.08
C VAL A 359 0.96 -10.34 3.69
N TYR A 360 0.51 -10.34 2.44
CA TYR A 360 -0.24 -11.42 1.84
C TYR A 360 0.64 -12.18 0.85
N ASP A 361 0.85 -13.47 1.09
CA ASP A 361 1.57 -14.37 0.20
C ASP A 361 0.56 -14.98 -0.80
N LEU A 362 0.74 -14.71 -2.10
CA LEU A 362 -0.19 -15.20 -3.14
C LEU A 362 -0.04 -16.71 -3.38
N THR A 363 1.15 -17.28 -3.17
CA THR A 363 1.42 -18.71 -3.35
C THR A 363 0.71 -19.53 -2.28
N THR A 364 0.86 -19.14 -1.01
CA THR A 364 0.24 -19.88 0.11
C THR A 364 -1.16 -19.39 0.45
N LYS A 365 -1.57 -18.25 -0.12
CA LYS A 365 -2.82 -17.53 0.18
C LYS A 365 -2.90 -17.13 1.65
N THR A 366 -1.74 -16.89 2.29
CA THR A 366 -1.64 -16.59 3.71
C THR A 366 -1.65 -15.10 3.93
N CYS A 367 -2.59 -14.61 4.76
CA CYS A 367 -2.65 -13.21 5.18
C CYS A 367 -1.98 -13.07 6.54
N THR A 368 -0.78 -12.47 6.60
CA THR A 368 -0.11 -12.19 7.87
C THR A 368 -0.35 -10.74 8.27
N THR A 369 -1.10 -10.51 9.34
CA THR A 369 -1.45 -9.18 9.85
C THR A 369 -0.73 -8.90 11.18
N PHE A 370 -0.23 -7.68 11.33
CA PHE A 370 0.40 -7.23 12.56
C PHE A 370 -0.63 -6.61 13.52
N TYR A 371 -0.53 -6.97 14.80
CA TYR A 371 -1.41 -6.55 15.89
C TYR A 371 -0.58 -5.99 17.04
N THR A 372 -1.23 -5.32 17.99
CA THR A 372 -0.64 -4.96 19.28
C THR A 372 -1.68 -5.07 20.40
N ASP A 373 -1.21 -5.39 21.61
CA ASP A 373 -2.01 -5.42 22.84
C ASP A 373 -1.75 -4.18 23.73
N LEU A 374 -1.01 -3.20 23.21
CA LEU A 374 -0.60 -2.04 24.00
C LEU A 374 -1.79 -1.10 24.28
N PRO A 375 -2.05 -0.74 25.56
CA PRO A 375 -3.18 0.12 25.96
C PRO A 375 -3.16 1.51 25.31
N ALA A 376 -1.96 2.01 24.97
CA ALA A 376 -1.76 3.30 24.33
C ALA A 376 -2.44 3.42 22.97
N TYR A 377 -2.74 2.29 22.31
CA TYR A 377 -3.38 2.27 20.99
C TYR A 377 -4.86 1.86 21.05
N SER A 378 -5.29 1.12 22.09
CA SER A 378 -6.68 0.75 22.31
C SER A 378 -6.93 0.20 23.73
N THR A 379 -8.12 0.42 24.28
CA THR A 379 -8.64 -0.28 25.47
C THR A 379 -9.03 -1.74 25.18
N PHE A 380 -9.11 -2.11 23.90
CA PHE A 380 -9.48 -3.45 23.45
C PHE A 380 -8.23 -4.33 23.26
N PRO A 381 -8.27 -5.59 23.71
CA PRO A 381 -7.17 -6.53 23.44
C PRO A 381 -7.04 -6.79 21.93
N LYS A 382 -5.80 -6.99 21.46
CA LYS A 382 -5.48 -7.50 20.11
C LYS A 382 -6.11 -6.68 18.98
N HIS A 383 -5.68 -5.44 18.82
CA HIS A 383 -6.13 -4.61 17.71
C HIS A 383 -5.05 -4.53 16.61
N PRO A 384 -5.44 -4.49 15.32
CA PRO A 384 -4.49 -4.39 14.22
C PRO A 384 -3.64 -3.13 14.35
N LEU A 385 -2.36 -3.23 14.04
CA LEU A 385 -1.54 -2.05 13.78
C LEU A 385 -2.18 -1.26 12.64
N ARG A 386 -2.31 0.06 12.85
CA ARG A 386 -2.95 0.97 11.92
C ARG A 386 -2.32 2.36 11.98
N LYS A 387 -2.32 3.04 10.86
CA LYS A 387 -1.92 4.44 10.68
C LYS A 387 -2.85 5.04 9.63
N THR A 388 -3.76 5.90 10.06
CA THR A 388 -4.86 6.42 9.21
C THR A 388 -4.63 7.85 8.74
N GLU A 389 -3.52 8.47 9.12
CA GLU A 389 -3.14 9.79 8.63
C GLU A 389 -2.84 9.74 7.13
N PHE A 390 -3.24 10.77 6.39
CA PHE A 390 -2.92 10.88 4.96
C PHE A 390 -1.39 10.77 4.76
N PRO A 391 -0.88 10.03 3.75
CA PRO A 391 -1.56 9.47 2.58
C PRO A 391 -2.23 8.10 2.78
N TYR A 392 -2.37 7.64 4.02
CA TYR A 392 -3.05 6.39 4.36
C TYR A 392 -4.56 6.63 4.55
N TRP A 393 -5.28 5.54 4.77
CA TRP A 393 -6.74 5.52 4.87
C TRP A 393 -7.28 6.44 5.97
N PRO A 394 -7.87 7.61 5.66
CA PRO A 394 -8.48 8.43 6.68
C PRO A 394 -9.66 7.67 7.31
N SER A 395 -9.94 7.96 8.58
CA SER A 395 -11.17 7.50 9.22
C SER A 395 -12.38 7.90 8.36
N GLN A 396 -13.33 6.99 8.16
CA GLN A 396 -14.63 7.32 7.54
C GLN A 396 -15.52 8.15 8.47
N VAL A 397 -15.15 8.25 9.74
CA VAL A 397 -15.87 9.04 10.73
C VAL A 397 -15.06 10.27 11.07
N THR A 398 -15.49 11.39 10.51
CA THR A 398 -15.62 12.70 11.19
C THR A 398 -16.41 13.59 10.23
N PRO A 399 -17.68 13.91 10.57
CA PRO A 399 -18.34 15.12 10.08
C PRO A 399 -17.50 16.37 10.34
#